data_AF-A0AAQ1MEL3-F1
#
_entry.id   AF-A0AAQ1MEL3-F1
#
_cell.length_a   1.000
_cell.length_b   1.000
_cell.length_c   1.000
_cell.angle_alpha   90.00
_cell.angle_beta   90.00
_cell.angle_gamma   90.00
#
_symmetry.space_group_name_H-M   'P 1'
#
loop_
_entity.id
_entity.type
_entity.pdbx_description
1 polymer ?
#
loop_
_entity_poly.entity_id
_entity_poly.type
_entity_poly.pdbx_seq_one_letter_code
_entity_poly.pdbx_strand_id
1 'polypeptide(L)' 'MPEERKNSEARIKANNRYNAKAYDRINIAVPKGKKEEIKAHAENRGESVNGFVNRAITETMERDREEPQ' A
#
# COMPACT_ATOMS: atom_id res chain seq x y z
N MET A 1 -12.93 -14.53 -29.93
CA MET A 1 -13.39 -13.24 -29.37
C MET A 1 -12.18 -12.58 -28.71
N PRO A 2 -11.55 -11.55 -29.28
CA PRO A 2 -10.44 -10.87 -28.61
C PRO A 2 -11.00 -9.99 -27.49
N GLU A 3 -10.59 -10.25 -26.26
CA GLU A 3 -10.95 -9.45 -25.09
C GLU A 3 -10.67 -7.97 -25.32
N GLU A 4 -11.72 -7.16 -25.27
CA GLU A 4 -11.63 -5.70 -25.24
C GLU A 4 -10.74 -5.27 -24.06
N ARG A 5 -9.54 -4.76 -24.36
CA ARG A 5 -8.78 -3.98 -23.39
C ARG A 5 -9.60 -2.73 -23.07
N LYS A 6 -10.36 -2.76 -21.97
CA LYS A 6 -11.18 -1.66 -21.41
C LYS A 6 -10.45 -0.33 -21.16
N ASN A 7 -9.17 -0.23 -21.51
CA ASN A 7 -8.34 0.97 -21.42
C ASN A 7 -7.38 1.05 -22.60
N SER A 8 -7.39 2.19 -23.30
CA SER A 8 -6.38 2.53 -24.31
C SER A 8 -4.96 2.44 -23.72
N GLU A 9 -4.00 1.97 -24.51
CA GLU A 9 -2.59 1.88 -24.11
C GLU A 9 -2.02 3.22 -23.62
N ALA A 10 -2.53 4.33 -24.18
CA ALA A 10 -2.22 5.68 -23.74
C ALA A 10 -2.66 5.94 -22.29
N ARG A 11 -3.82 5.43 -21.89
CA ARG A 11 -4.37 5.60 -20.53
C ARG A 11 -3.61 4.75 -19.51
N ILE A 12 -3.22 3.53 -19.90
CA ILE A 12 -2.35 2.67 -19.09
C ILE A 12 -0.99 3.35 -18.86
N LYS A 13 -0.38 3.90 -19.92
CA LYS A 13 0.91 4.61 -19.83
C LYS A 13 0.82 5.88 -18.98
N ALA A 14 -0.27 6.64 -19.08
CA ALA A 14 -0.50 7.83 -18.26
C ALA A 14 -0.65 7.48 -16.77
N ASN A 15 -1.47 6.47 -16.44
CA ASN A 15 -1.64 6.00 -15.07
C ASN A 15 -0.33 5.50 -14.45
N ASN A 16 0.48 4.78 -15.23
CA ASN A 16 1.79 4.32 -14.78
C ASN A 16 2.76 5.47 -14.48
N ARG A 17 2.79 6.52 -15.32
CA ARG A 17 3.62 7.71 -15.07
C ARG A 17 3.18 8.48 -13.83
N TYR A 18 1.86 8.63 -13.63
CA TYR A 18 1.32 9.28 -12.44
C TYR A 18 1.67 8.49 -11.18
N ASN A 19 1.43 7.17 -11.20
CA ASN A 19 1.72 6.30 -10.07
C ASN A 19 3.20 6.31 -9.69
N ALA A 20 4.12 6.36 -10.66
CA ALA A 20 5.56 6.41 -10.43
C ALA A 20 6.05 7.76 -9.88
N LYS A 21 5.32 8.86 -10.14
CA LYS A 21 5.68 10.20 -9.65
C LYS A 21 5.07 10.51 -8.29
N ALA A 22 3.89 9.96 -8.01
CA ALA A 22 3.12 10.28 -6.81
C ALA A 22 3.31 9.27 -5.67
N TYR A 23 3.75 8.04 -5.96
CA TYR A 23 3.85 6.98 -4.95
C TYR A 23 5.17 6.23 -5.03
N ASP A 24 5.88 6.18 -3.91
CA ASP A 24 6.95 5.22 -3.69
C ASP A 24 6.35 3.85 -3.38
N ARG A 25 6.73 2.83 -4.18
CA ARG A 25 6.27 1.45 -3.95
C ARG A 25 7.24 0.73 -3.02
N ILE A 26 6.77 0.39 -1.83
CA ILE A 26 7.52 -0.43 -0.88
C ILE A 26 7.05 -1.88 -1.01
N ASN A 27 7.94 -2.78 -1.41
CA ASN A 27 7.69 -4.22 -1.35
C ASN A 27 8.04 -4.72 0.06
N ILE A 28 7.02 -5.15 0.80
CA ILE A 28 7.20 -5.73 2.14
C ILE A 28 7.04 -7.24 2.04
N ALA A 29 8.09 -7.98 2.46
CA ALA A 29 8.01 -9.41 2.69
C ALA A 29 7.56 -9.66 4.13
N VAL A 30 6.37 -10.26 4.30
CA VAL A 30 5.90 -10.75 5.60
C VAL A 30 5.86 -12.27 5.59
N PRO A 31 6.04 -12.93 6.75
CA PRO A 31 5.81 -14.37 6.88
C PRO A 31 4.42 -14.77 6.36
N LYS A 32 4.33 -15.99 5.83
CA LYS A 32 3.06 -16.57 5.38
C LYS A 32 2.06 -16.60 6.54
N GLY A 33 0.81 -16.20 6.31
CA GLY A 33 -0.23 -16.05 7.34
C GLY A 33 -0.36 -14.62 7.88
N LYS A 34 0.76 -13.89 8.01
CA LYS A 34 0.75 -12.55 8.63
C LYS A 34 0.02 -11.50 7.79
N LYS A 35 -0.04 -11.69 6.48
CA LYS A 35 -0.83 -10.84 5.58
C LYS A 35 -2.33 -10.90 5.90
N GLU A 36 -2.85 -12.08 6.25
CA GLU A 36 -4.26 -12.25 6.60
C GLU A 36 -4.57 -11.59 7.94
N GLU A 37 -3.66 -11.70 8.91
CA GLU A 37 -3.78 -11.00 10.20
C GLU A 37 -3.81 -9.48 10.01
N ILE A 38 -2.91 -8.94 9.18
CA ILE A 38 -2.87 -7.51 8.84
C ILE A 38 -4.17 -7.09 8.16
N LYS A 39 -4.69 -7.91 7.24
CA LYS A 39 -5.94 -7.65 6.53
C LYS A 39 -7.13 -7.62 7.47
N ALA A 40 -7.25 -8.62 8.35
CA ALA A 40 -8.31 -8.68 9.35
C ALA A 40 -8.25 -7.49 10.32
N HIS A 41 -7.04 -7.09 10.75
CA HIS A 41 -6.86 -5.94 11.61
C HIS A 41 -7.28 -4.62 10.94
N ALA A 42 -6.87 -4.42 9.68
CA ALA A 42 -7.26 -3.25 8.90
C ALA A 42 -8.78 -3.21 8.66
N GLU A 43 -9.39 -4.35 8.28
CA GLU A 43 -10.84 -4.47 8.09
C GLU A 43 -11.62 -4.17 9.38
N ASN A 44 -11.16 -4.67 10.53
CA ASN A 44 -11.78 -4.40 11.82
C ASN A 44 -11.73 -2.91 12.20
N ARG A 45 -10.73 -2.17 11.72
CA ARG A 45 -10.61 -0.71 11.91
C ARG A 45 -11.28 0.10 10.80
N GLY A 46 -11.88 -0.56 9.80
CA GLY A 46 -12.51 0.12 8.66
C GLY A 46 -11.50 0.79 7.72
N GLU A 47 -10.23 0.39 7.76
CA GLU A 47 -9.15 0.94 6.93
C GLU A 47 -8.64 -0.08 5.90
N SER A 48 -8.05 0.41 4.81
CA SER A 48 -7.40 -0.47 3.83
C SER A 48 -6.08 -1.00 4.40
N VAL A 49 -5.63 -2.18 3.95
CA VAL A 49 -4.31 -2.72 4.31
C VAL A 49 -3.19 -1.71 4.08
N ASN A 50 -3.25 -0.98 2.96
CA ASN A 50 -2.24 0.03 2.64
C ASN A 50 -2.30 1.24 3.60
N GLY A 51 -3.52 1.66 3.98
CA GLY A 51 -3.73 2.72 4.97
C GLY A 51 -3.20 2.31 6.35
N PHE A 52 -3.50 1.09 6.78
CA PHE A 52 -3.00 0.52 8.03
C PHE A 52 -1.47 0.48 8.07
N VAL A 53 -0.84 -0.02 7.00
CA VAL A 53 0.63 -0.10 6.91
C VAL A 53 1.25 1.30 6.97
N ASN A 54 0.71 2.27 6.22
CA ASN A 54 1.23 3.65 6.26
C ASN A 54 1.07 4.27 7.64
N ARG A 55 -0.10 4.12 8.28
CA ARG A 55 -0.34 4.62 9.63
C ARG A 55 0.61 3.98 10.64
N ALA A 56 0.79 2.67 10.58
CA ALA A 56 1.70 1.95 11.47
C ALA A 56 3.16 2.41 11.31
N ILE A 57 3.60 2.66 10.07
CA ILE A 57 4.94 3.21 9.79
C ILE A 57 5.07 4.61 10.41
N THR A 58 4.12 5.52 10.15
CA THR A 58 4.15 6.88 10.70
C THR A 58 4.15 6.88 12.23
N GLU A 59 3.23 6.15 12.87
CA GLU A 59 3.15 6.07 14.33
C GLU A 59 4.45 5.50 14.95
N THR A 60 5.08 4.53 14.29
CA THR A 60 6.35 3.96 14.77
C THR A 60 7.49 4.96 14.63
N MET A 61 7.59 5.63 13.48
CA MET A 61 8.58 6.69 13.28
C MET A 61 8.41 7.87 14.25
N GLU A 62 7.18 8.19 14.66
CA GLU A 62 6.90 9.21 15.66
C GLU A 62 7.35 8.76 17.05
N ARG A 63 7.00 7.54 17.48
CA ARG A 63 7.47 6.99 18.77
C ARG A 63 9.00 6.91 18.85
N ASP A 64 9.65 6.44 17.78
CA ASP A 64 11.12 6.32 17.74
C ASP A 64 11.83 7.69 17.81
N ARG A 65 11.13 8.78 17.46
CA ARG A 65 11.64 10.16 17.62
C ARG A 65 11.45 10.71 19.03
N GLU A 66 10.42 10.24 19.74
CA GLU A 66 10.10 10.66 21.10
C GLU A 66 10.86 9.87 22.17
N GLU A 67 11.33 8.66 21.86
CA GLU A 67 12.32 7.97 22.70
C GLU A 67 13.72 8.50 22.38
N PRO A 68 14.35 9.31 23.26
CA PRO A 68 15.77 9.59 23.12
C PRO A 68 16.51 8.25 23.26
N GLN A 69 17.26 7.90 22.21
CA GLN A 69 18.23 6.80 22.22
C GLN A 69 19.23 6.97 23.37
#